data_AF-A0A3R9ZDB7-F1
#
_entry.id   AF-A0A3R9ZDB7-F1
#
_cell.length_a   1.000
_cell.length_b   1.000
_cell.length_c   1.000
_cell.angle_alpha   90.00
_cell.angle_beta   90.00
_cell.angle_gamma   90.00
#
_symmetry.space_group_name_H-M   'P 1'
#
loop_
_entity.id
_entity.type
_entity.pdbx_description
1 polymer ?
#
loop_
_entity_poly.entity_id
_entity_poly.type
_entity_poly.pdbx_seq_one_letter_code
_entity_poly.pdbx_strand_id
1 'polypeptide(L)' 'MTSEQQTSSCRVAQALEIHRSIAACSDRLTRNDDVHALTAALMLPCYQAQLGRLTRAMSSVEQSELMSLLIPIDVR' A
#
# COMPACT_ATOMS: atom_id res chain seq x y z
N MET A 1 2.92 19.09 20.72
CA MET A 1 2.26 18.50 19.53
C MET A 1 3.24 17.50 18.92
N THR A 2 3.39 16.27 19.46
CA THR A 2 4.66 15.55 19.16
C THR A 2 4.68 14.02 19.13
N SER A 3 3.60 13.27 19.40
CA SER A 3 3.69 11.79 19.33
C SER A 3 2.70 11.17 18.34
N GLU A 4 1.44 11.61 18.37
CA GLU A 4 0.39 11.00 17.53
C GLU A 4 0.57 11.33 16.05
N GLN A 5 0.99 12.56 15.72
CA GLN A 5 1.22 13.01 14.34
C GLN A 5 2.46 12.36 13.67
N GLN A 6 3.46 11.96 14.44
CA GLN A 6 4.62 11.22 13.90
C GLN A 6 4.26 9.76 13.64
N THR A 7 3.48 9.13 14.53
CA THR A 7 2.98 7.78 14.28
C THR A 7 2.02 7.74 13.09
N SER A 8 1.25 8.80 12.87
CA SER A 8 0.30 8.85 11.76
C SER A 8 0.97 8.96 10.40
N SER A 9 1.96 9.86 10.29
CA SER A 9 2.78 9.96 9.07
C SER A 9 3.53 8.66 8.78
N CYS A 10 4.02 7.97 9.82
CA CYS A 10 4.69 6.67 9.68
C CYS A 10 3.77 5.57 9.12
N ARG A 11 2.52 5.46 9.62
CA ARG A 11 1.56 4.47 9.13
C ARG A 11 1.12 4.74 7.68
N VAL A 12 0.88 6.00 7.34
CA VAL A 12 0.53 6.40 5.96
C VAL A 12 1.68 6.07 5.00
N ALA A 13 2.92 6.42 5.35
CA ALA A 13 4.09 6.10 4.55
C ALA A 13 4.27 4.59 4.35
N GLN A 14 4.09 3.80 5.41
CA GLN A 14 4.15 2.34 5.33
C GLN A 14 3.04 1.76 4.44
N ALA A 15 1.82 2.29 4.54
CA ALA A 15 0.70 1.84 3.70
C ALA A 15 0.94 2.12 2.21
N LEU A 16 1.55 3.27 1.88
CA LEU A 16 1.95 3.61 0.52
C LEU A 16 3.00 2.65 -0.04
N GLU A 17 4.01 2.30 0.76
CA GLU A 17 5.05 1.36 0.36
C GLU A 17 4.48 -0.04 0.09
N ILE A 18 3.58 -0.51 0.95
CA ILE A 18 2.90 -1.79 0.76
C ILE A 18 2.02 -1.73 -0.51
N HIS A 19 1.30 -0.64 -0.74
CA HIS A 19 0.49 -0.47 -1.95
C HIS A 19 1.34 -0.52 -3.22
N ARG A 20 2.50 0.15 -3.25
CA ARG A 20 3.45 0.08 -4.37
C ARG A 20 3.95 -1.35 -4.60
N SER A 21 4.22 -2.09 -3.54
CA SER A 21 4.65 -3.48 -3.60
C SER A 21 3.55 -4.39 -4.20
N ILE A 22 2.29 -4.16 -3.82
CA ILE A 22 1.13 -4.84 -4.41
C ILE A 22 1.03 -4.55 -5.91
N ALA A 23 1.12 -3.27 -6.30
CA ALA A 23 1.06 -2.87 -7.71
C ALA A 23 2.17 -3.53 -8.54
N ALA A 24 3.40 -3.57 -8.03
CA ALA A 24 4.51 -4.24 -8.69
C ALA A 24 4.29 -5.76 -8.81
N CYS A 25 3.72 -6.42 -7.79
CA CYS A 25 3.39 -7.83 -7.87
C CYS A 25 2.31 -8.10 -8.93
N SER A 26 1.24 -7.30 -8.94
CA SER A 26 0.14 -7.42 -9.92
C SER A 26 0.61 -7.21 -11.36
N ASP A 27 1.50 -6.25 -11.59
CA ASP A 27 2.09 -6.00 -12.91
C ASP A 27 2.93 -7.20 -13.39
N ARG A 28 3.76 -7.77 -12.52
CA ARG A 28 4.52 -9.00 -12.83
C ARG A 28 3.61 -10.19 -13.16
N LEU A 29 2.52 -10.35 -12.41
CA LEU A 29 1.54 -11.42 -12.67
C LEU A 29 0.79 -11.21 -13.98
N THR A 30 0.49 -9.96 -14.34
CA THR A 30 -0.19 -9.63 -15.60
C THR A 30 0.69 -9.93 -16.82
N ARG A 31 2.00 -9.69 -16.70
CA ARG A 31 2.97 -9.98 -17.78
C ARG A 31 3.23 -11.48 -17.97
N ASN A 32 3.04 -12.30 -16.92
CA ASN A 32 3.10 -13.77 -16.94
C ASN A 32 4.33 -14.39 -17.63
N ASP A 33 5.46 -13.67 -17.68
CA ASP A 33 6.68 -14.08 -18.38
C ASP A 33 7.96 -13.71 -17.60
N ASP A 34 7.80 -13.41 -16.31
CA ASP A 34 8.89 -13.02 -15.41
C ASP A 34 9.23 -14.19 -14.48
N VAL A 35 10.52 -14.51 -14.32
CA VAL A 35 11.03 -15.47 -13.31
C VAL A 35 10.57 -15.11 -11.90
N HIS A 36 10.20 -13.84 -11.67
CA HIS A 36 9.64 -13.34 -10.43
C HIS A 36 8.11 -13.49 -10.31
N ALA A 37 7.39 -14.00 -11.31
CA ALA A 37 5.93 -14.15 -11.28
C ALA A 37 5.48 -15.10 -10.15
N LEU A 38 6.17 -16.22 -9.95
CA LEU A 38 5.89 -17.13 -8.83
C LEU A 38 6.09 -16.44 -7.47
N THR A 39 7.19 -15.72 -7.29
CA THR A 39 7.45 -14.95 -6.07
C THR A 39 6.39 -13.89 -5.85
N ALA A 40 5.98 -13.17 -6.92
CA ALA A 40 4.91 -12.19 -6.86
C ALA A 40 3.57 -12.82 -6.46
N ALA A 41 3.23 -13.99 -7.01
CA ALA A 41 2.00 -14.72 -6.68
C ALA A 41 1.96 -15.09 -5.18
N LEU A 42 3.09 -15.51 -4.63
CA LEU A 42 3.20 -15.90 -3.22
C LEU A 42 3.20 -14.69 -2.28
N MET A 43 3.82 -13.58 -2.68
CA MET A 43 3.95 -12.39 -1.84
C MET A 43 2.72 -11.47 -1.88
N LEU A 44 1.98 -11.44 -2.99
CA LEU A 44 0.79 -10.60 -3.15
C LEU A 44 -0.23 -10.75 -1.99
N PRO A 45 -0.67 -11.97 -1.59
CA PRO A 45 -1.60 -12.10 -0.47
C PRO A 45 -1.01 -11.63 0.86
N CYS A 46 0.31 -11.78 1.06
CA CYS A 46 0.99 -11.31 2.27
C CYS A 46 0.93 -9.79 2.38
N TYR A 47 1.21 -9.07 1.30
CA TYR A 47 1.12 -7.61 1.27
C TYR A 47 -0.32 -7.12 1.41
N GLN A 48 -1.29 -7.76 0.75
CA GLN A 48 -2.72 -7.44 0.91
C GLN A 48 -3.18 -7.58 2.36
N ALA A 49 -2.80 -8.68 3.03
CA ALA A 49 -3.13 -8.89 4.43
C ALA A 49 -2.44 -7.86 5.34
N GLN A 50 -1.20 -7.49 5.04
CA GLN A 50 -0.47 -6.46 5.79
C GLN A 50 -1.13 -5.09 5.64
N LEU A 51 -1.50 -4.69 4.43
CA LEU A 51 -2.21 -3.45 4.17
C LEU A 51 -3.55 -3.43 4.90
N GLY A 52 -4.34 -4.51 4.82
CA GLY A 52 -5.61 -4.60 5.52
C GLY A 52 -5.51 -4.48 7.04
N ARG A 53 -4.47 -5.06 7.65
CA ARG A 53 -4.19 -4.87 9.09
C ARG A 53 -3.80 -3.43 9.42
N LEU A 54 -2.94 -2.83 8.59
CA LEU A 54 -2.47 -1.47 8.79
C LEU A 54 -3.61 -0.45 8.66
N THR A 55 -4.42 -0.54 7.60
CA THR A 55 -5.59 0.33 7.38
C THR A 55 -6.61 0.21 8.51
N ARG A 56 -6.82 -0.98 9.09
CA ARG A 56 -7.69 -1.16 10.24
C ARG A 56 -7.18 -0.45 11.50
N ALA A 57 -5.87 -0.30 11.64
CA ALA A 57 -5.23 0.42 12.74
C ALA A 57 -5.13 1.94 12.50
N MET A 58 -5.46 2.42 11.30
CA MET A 58 -5.45 3.84 10.94
C MET A 58 -6.77 4.51 11.33
N SER A 59 -6.67 5.72 11.87
CA SER A 59 -7.74 6.69 12.05
C SER A 59 -8.33 7.14 10.71
N SER A 60 -9.50 7.78 10.73
CA SER A 60 -10.13 8.27 9.51
C SER A 60 -9.26 9.31 8.79
N VAL A 61 -8.52 10.15 9.52
CA VAL A 61 -7.62 11.16 8.94
C VAL A 61 -6.49 10.50 8.17
N GLU A 62 -5.83 9.51 8.77
CA GLU A 62 -4.76 8.75 8.12
C GLU A 62 -5.28 8.01 6.88
N GLN A 63 -6.47 7.42 6.94
CA GLN A 63 -7.09 6.75 5.78
C GLN A 63 -7.42 7.74 4.66
N SER A 64 -7.97 8.92 4.98
CA SER A 64 -8.23 9.97 4.01
C SER A 64 -6.95 10.50 3.36
N GLU A 65 -5.89 10.69 4.14
CA GLU A 65 -4.56 11.08 3.63
C GLU A 65 -4.02 10.03 2.67
N LEU A 66 -4.04 8.74 3.06
CA LEU A 66 -3.62 7.65 2.20
C LEU A 66 -4.40 7.61 0.88
N MET A 67 -5.73 7.75 0.94
CA MET A 67 -6.57 7.78 -0.28
C MET A 67 -6.24 8.98 -1.17
N SER A 68 -6.00 10.16 -0.59
CA SER A 68 -5.58 11.35 -1.34
C SER A 68 -4.24 11.15 -2.06
N LEU A 69 -3.35 10.32 -1.54
CA LEU A 69 -2.03 10.04 -2.13
C LEU A 69 -2.06 8.90 -3.15
N LEU A 70 -3.08 8.04 -3.09
CA LEU A 70 -3.29 6.92 -4.02
C LEU A 70 -4.10 7.30 -5.26
N ILE A 71 -4.99 8.29 -5.14
CA ILE A 71 -5.71 8.84 -6.29
C ILE A 71 -4.71 9.67 -7.11
N PRO A 72 -4.45 9.33 -8.39
CA PRO A 72 -3.65 10.19 -9.24
C PRO A 72 -4.36 11.56 -9.34
N ILE A 73 -3.63 12.63 -9.04
CA ILE A 73 -4.05 14.00 -9.34
C ILE A 73 -3.97 14.17 -10.87
N ASP A 74 -4.84 13.48 -11.59
CA ASP A 74 -4.97 13.60 -13.05
C ASP A 74 -6.39 13.20 -13.48
N VAL A 75 -7.37 13.91 -12.91
CA VAL A 75 -8.70 14.09 -13.51
C VAL A 75 -9.09 15.55 -13.25
N ARG A 76 -8.62 16.45 -14.11
CA ARG A 76 -9.20 17.78 -14.31
C ARG A 76 -9.17 18.14 -15.79
#